data_AF-A0A927UQH0-F1
#
_entry.id   AF-A0A927UQH0-F1
#
_cell.length_a   1.000
_cell.length_b   1.000
_cell.length_c   1.000
_cell.angle_alpha   90.00
_cell.angle_beta   90.00
_cell.angle_gamma   90.00
#
_symmetry.space_group_name_H-M   'P 1'
#
loop_
_entity.id
_entity.type
_entity.pdbx_description
1 polymer ?
#
loop_
_entity_poly.entity_id
_entity_poly.type
_entity_poly.pdbx_seq_one_letter_code
_entity_poly.pdbx_strand_id
1 'polypeptide(L)'
;MLMDNNNNKKPNVSDGELLNRAIKFAVDKHAGQVRKGTNIPYITHPLETMTILNAMRADTNLLIAGLLHDTLEDTDTSPNEILKNFNKDVVELVAEHTEDKTKSWDQRKKYEIKELEQASKRVKMLVMADKVSNLRNMFLDYCELGDEFWSRFNAPKTKQAWYYSKLIDALVDLQVFDDTAKTYWEMVDLYKDIFVTFIYDQEEKIIYQLDTCGENYYLQKGDTQWHPFDGKIAPHSLVIPRSEAERLEDNWYLKYGKRERGE
;
A
#
# COMPACT_ATOMS: atom_id res chain seq x y z
N MET A 1 12.19 35.24 -52.17
CA MET A 1 11.47 33.96 -51.97
C MET A 1 11.69 33.61 -50.50
N LEU A 2 10.72 33.95 -49.66
CA LEU A 2 10.78 33.73 -48.21
C LEU A 2 10.62 32.22 -47.95
N MET A 3 11.55 31.62 -47.21
CA MET A 3 11.40 30.26 -46.71
C MET A 3 10.57 30.32 -45.43
N ASP A 4 9.40 29.69 -45.46
CA ASP A 4 8.57 29.41 -44.29
C ASP A 4 9.28 28.42 -43.37
N ASN A 5 9.95 28.93 -42.33
CA ASN A 5 10.37 28.13 -41.19
C ASN A 5 9.20 27.98 -40.23
N ASN A 6 8.27 27.08 -40.59
CA ASN A 6 7.18 26.67 -39.74
C ASN A 6 7.72 25.71 -38.67
N ASN A 7 8.40 26.28 -37.66
CA ASN A 7 8.80 25.60 -36.43
C ASN A 7 7.54 25.29 -35.62
N ASN A 8 6.86 24.21 -35.99
CA ASN A 8 5.73 23.66 -35.26
C ASN A 8 6.25 22.95 -33.99
N LYS A 9 6.84 23.71 -33.06
CA LYS A 9 7.08 23.24 -31.70
C LYS A 9 5.71 23.12 -31.04
N LYS A 10 5.28 21.90 -30.74
CA LYS A 10 4.12 21.67 -29.86
C LYS A 10 4.29 22.56 -28.63
N PRO A 11 3.24 23.30 -28.20
CA PRO A 11 3.34 24.12 -27.00
C PRO A 11 3.78 23.24 -25.83
N ASN A 12 4.77 23.72 -25.07
CA ASN A 12 5.28 23.01 -23.90
C ASN A 12 4.18 23.07 -22.83
N VAL A 13 3.46 21.96 -22.63
CA VAL A 13 2.39 21.84 -21.64
C VAL A 13 3.05 21.80 -20.26
N SER A 14 2.57 22.61 -19.32
CA SER A 14 3.10 22.61 -17.95
C SER A 14 2.68 21.37 -17.17
N ASP A 15 3.47 21.00 -16.16
CA ASP A 15 3.17 19.86 -15.28
C ASP A 15 1.78 19.98 -14.62
N GLY A 16 1.40 21.19 -14.18
CA GLY A 16 0.09 21.45 -13.62
C GLY A 16 -1.05 21.24 -14.62
N GLU A 17 -0.86 21.57 -15.90
CA GLU A 17 -1.84 21.30 -16.95
C GLU A 17 -1.95 19.80 -17.24
N LEU A 18 -0.83 19.06 -17.25
CA LEU A 18 -0.83 17.61 -17.42
C LEU A 18 -1.57 16.90 -16.27
N LEU A 19 -1.33 17.31 -15.02
CA LEU A 19 -2.03 16.78 -13.85
C LEU A 19 -3.53 17.06 -13.91
N ASN A 20 -3.93 18.29 -14.25
CA ASN A 20 -5.34 18.63 -14.40
C ASN A 20 -6.04 17.78 -15.49
N ARG A 21 -5.34 17.51 -16.60
CA ARG A 21 -5.84 16.60 -17.64
C ARG A 21 -5.98 15.17 -17.13
N ALA A 22 -5.01 14.67 -16.36
CA ALA A 22 -5.05 13.34 -15.77
C ALA A 22 -6.19 13.18 -14.76
N ILE A 23 -6.40 14.17 -13.89
CA ILE A 23 -7.52 14.19 -12.94
C ILE A 23 -8.84 14.13 -13.71
N LYS A 24 -9.02 14.99 -14.72
CA LYS A 24 -10.23 14.99 -15.54
C LYS A 24 -10.45 13.63 -16.23
N PHE A 25 -9.39 13.06 -16.81
CA PHE A 25 -9.45 11.77 -17.47
C PHE A 25 -9.89 10.66 -16.50
N ALA A 26 -9.27 10.58 -15.31
CA ALA A 26 -9.63 9.60 -14.29
C ALA A 26 -11.08 9.77 -13.79
N VAL A 27 -11.52 11.02 -13.56
CA VAL A 27 -12.92 11.34 -13.17
C VAL A 27 -13.90 10.84 -14.23
N ASP A 28 -13.62 11.13 -15.50
CA ASP A 28 -14.49 10.76 -16.61
C ASP A 28 -14.53 9.23 -16.80
N LYS A 29 -13.38 8.54 -16.67
CA LYS A 29 -13.28 7.08 -16.85
C LYS A 29 -13.91 6.26 -15.71
N HIS A 30 -13.84 6.75 -14.47
CA HIS A 30 -14.47 6.11 -13.31
C HIS A 30 -15.85 6.69 -12.98
N ALA A 31 -16.46 7.46 -13.89
CA ALA A 31 -17.77 8.06 -13.68
C ALA A 31 -18.84 7.00 -13.36
N GLY A 32 -19.55 7.18 -12.24
CA GLY A 32 -20.58 6.25 -11.77
C GLY A 32 -20.07 5.03 -11.00
N GLN A 33 -18.76 4.82 -10.91
CA GLN A 33 -18.17 3.77 -10.09
C GLN A 33 -18.09 4.19 -8.62
N VAL A 34 -18.25 3.22 -7.71
CA VAL A 34 -18.14 3.41 -6.26
C VAL A 34 -17.16 2.40 -5.66
N ARG A 35 -16.54 2.75 -4.52
CA ARG A 35 -15.71 1.81 -3.77
C ARG A 35 -16.53 0.61 -3.32
N LYS A 36 -15.89 -0.57 -3.32
CA LYS A 36 -16.55 -1.85 -3.03
C LYS A 36 -17.27 -1.83 -1.68
N GLY A 37 -18.58 -2.07 -1.69
CA GLY A 37 -19.39 -2.16 -0.49
C GLY A 37 -19.72 -0.81 0.16
N THR A 38 -19.48 0.31 -0.52
CA THR A 38 -19.81 1.66 -0.05
C THR A 38 -20.53 2.48 -1.13
N ASN A 39 -20.93 3.71 -0.78
CA ASN A 39 -21.46 4.70 -1.73
C ASN A 39 -20.43 5.80 -2.08
N ILE A 40 -19.16 5.59 -1.72
CA ILE A 40 -18.10 6.58 -1.92
C ILE A 40 -17.65 6.51 -3.39
N PRO A 41 -17.60 7.64 -4.13
CA PRO A 41 -17.13 7.66 -5.51
C PRO A 41 -15.72 7.06 -5.66
N TYR A 42 -15.53 6.19 -6.66
CA TYR A 42 -14.26 5.47 -6.84
C TYR A 42 -13.06 6.40 -7.02
N ILE A 43 -13.27 7.54 -7.70
CA ILE A 43 -12.24 8.56 -7.95
C ILE A 43 -11.47 9.03 -6.70
N THR A 44 -12.08 8.90 -5.51
CA THR A 44 -11.40 9.15 -4.24
C THR A 44 -10.13 8.31 -4.06
N HIS A 45 -10.09 7.08 -4.59
CA HIS A 45 -8.93 6.21 -4.54
C HIS A 45 -7.77 6.71 -5.43
N PRO A 46 -7.92 6.89 -6.76
CA PRO A 46 -6.85 7.47 -7.57
C PRO A 46 -6.33 8.83 -7.08
N LEU A 47 -7.22 9.70 -6.56
CA LEU A 47 -6.82 10.99 -5.99
C LEU A 47 -5.98 10.84 -4.71
N GLU A 48 -6.33 9.90 -3.84
CA GLU A 48 -5.53 9.59 -2.66
C GLU A 48 -4.18 8.97 -3.04
N THR A 49 -4.16 8.01 -3.98
CA THR A 49 -2.93 7.40 -4.51
C THR A 49 -1.97 8.46 -5.04
N MET A 50 -2.45 9.39 -5.87
CA MET A 50 -1.66 10.54 -6.34
C MET A 50 -1.15 11.41 -5.18
N THR A 51 -1.99 11.67 -4.17
CA THR A 51 -1.61 12.50 -3.01
C THR A 51 -0.51 11.83 -2.20
N ILE A 52 -0.57 10.51 -2.01
CA ILE A 52 0.48 9.73 -1.33
C ILE A 52 1.79 9.78 -2.14
N LEU A 53 1.73 9.58 -3.46
CA LEU A 53 2.90 9.70 -4.34
C LEU A 53 3.52 11.10 -4.26
N ASN A 54 2.71 12.15 -4.24
CA ASN A 54 3.18 13.52 -4.10
C ASN A 54 3.87 13.76 -2.75
N ALA A 55 3.36 13.17 -1.67
CA ALA A 55 4.02 13.21 -0.36
C ALA A 55 5.40 12.52 -0.40
N MET A 56 5.56 11.52 -1.26
CA MET A 56 6.84 10.86 -1.54
C MET A 56 7.68 11.55 -2.63
N ARG A 57 7.36 12.81 -2.97
CA ARG A 57 8.09 13.62 -3.95
C ARG A 57 8.23 12.98 -5.33
N ALA A 58 7.24 12.18 -5.72
CA ALA A 58 7.16 11.57 -7.04
C ALA A 58 7.16 12.63 -8.16
N ASP A 59 7.75 12.29 -9.30
CA ASP A 59 7.70 13.12 -10.49
C ASP A 59 6.29 13.14 -11.13
N THR A 60 6.03 14.14 -11.97
CA THR A 60 4.73 14.37 -12.60
C THR A 60 4.19 13.14 -13.35
N ASN A 61 5.02 12.36 -14.03
CA ASN A 61 4.53 11.17 -14.74
C ASN A 61 4.10 10.07 -13.77
N LEU A 62 4.81 9.90 -12.66
CA LEU A 62 4.43 8.96 -11.62
C LEU A 62 3.14 9.39 -10.90
N LEU A 63 2.95 10.69 -10.66
CA LEU A 63 1.67 11.22 -10.15
C LEU A 63 0.50 10.92 -11.11
N ILE A 64 0.71 11.13 -12.41
CA ILE A 64 -0.27 10.79 -13.44
C ILE A 64 -0.53 9.28 -13.46
N ALA A 65 0.51 8.45 -13.36
CA ALA A 65 0.34 6.99 -13.28
C ALA A 65 -0.52 6.59 -12.07
N GLY A 66 -0.32 7.22 -10.90
CA GLY A 66 -1.19 7.01 -9.73
C GLY A 66 -2.66 7.34 -9.98
N LEU A 67 -2.95 8.41 -10.73
CA LEU A 67 -4.33 8.76 -11.11
C LEU A 67 -4.95 7.77 -12.10
N LEU A 68 -4.13 7.07 -12.88
CA LEU A 68 -4.56 6.24 -14.00
C LEU A 68 -4.40 4.73 -13.76
N HIS A 69 -3.84 4.32 -12.62
CA HIS A 69 -3.37 2.94 -12.41
C HIS A 69 -4.46 1.88 -12.63
N ASP A 70 -5.69 2.15 -12.20
CA ASP A 70 -6.84 1.24 -12.37
C ASP A 70 -7.56 1.41 -13.71
N THR A 71 -7.24 2.42 -14.51
CA THR A 71 -8.02 2.71 -15.72
C THR A 71 -7.92 1.59 -16.74
N LEU A 72 -6.78 0.89 -16.83
CA LEU A 72 -6.62 -0.26 -17.73
C LEU A 72 -7.38 -1.51 -17.24
N GLU A 73 -7.64 -1.62 -15.93
CA GLU A 73 -8.30 -2.78 -15.33
C GLU A 73 -9.83 -2.62 -15.25
N ASP A 74 -10.27 -1.43 -14.84
CA ASP A 74 -11.64 -1.20 -14.37
C ASP A 74 -12.47 -0.33 -15.32
N THR A 75 -11.91 0.03 -16.48
CA THR A 75 -12.58 0.89 -17.48
C THR A 75 -12.32 0.39 -18.90
N ASP A 76 -12.86 1.08 -19.91
CA ASP A 76 -12.63 0.77 -21.33
C ASP A 76 -11.32 1.40 -21.88
N THR A 77 -10.48 1.93 -21.00
CA THR A 77 -9.24 2.62 -21.38
C THR A 77 -8.24 1.67 -22.01
N SER A 78 -7.61 2.13 -23.09
CA SER A 78 -6.51 1.39 -23.75
C SER A 78 -5.14 2.05 -23.50
N PRO A 79 -4.02 1.30 -23.55
CA PRO A 79 -2.68 1.88 -23.47
C PRO A 79 -2.44 2.96 -24.54
N ASN A 80 -3.01 2.80 -25.73
CA ASN A 80 -2.93 3.79 -26.81
C ASN A 80 -3.69 5.08 -26.48
N GLU A 81 -4.78 5.00 -25.71
CA GLU A 81 -5.51 6.18 -25.25
C GLU A 81 -4.68 6.97 -24.24
N ILE A 82 -4.05 6.29 -23.27
CA ILE A 82 -3.11 6.91 -22.32
C ILE A 82 -1.94 7.55 -23.08
N LEU A 83 -1.34 6.84 -24.05
CA LEU A 83 -0.23 7.36 -24.85
C LEU A 83 -0.58 8.64 -25.61
N LYS A 84 -1.80 8.72 -26.17
CA LYS A 84 -2.27 9.88 -26.92
C LYS A 84 -2.49 11.11 -26.04
N ASN A 85 -2.97 10.90 -24.81
CA ASN A 85 -3.27 11.98 -23.86
C ASN A 85 -2.04 12.42 -23.06
N PHE A 86 -1.10 11.50 -22.83
CA PHE A 86 0.07 11.70 -21.97
C PHE A 86 1.35 11.34 -22.73
N ASN A 87 2.13 10.40 -22.21
CA ASN A 87 3.41 9.99 -22.80
C ASN A 87 3.69 8.51 -22.53
N LYS A 88 4.77 8.01 -23.12
CA LYS A 88 5.17 6.61 -23.04
C LYS A 88 5.50 6.14 -21.62
N ASP A 89 6.16 7.00 -20.83
CA ASP A 89 6.56 6.68 -19.46
C ASP A 89 5.34 6.44 -18.56
N VAL A 90 4.28 7.25 -18.69
CA VAL A 90 3.00 7.01 -17.99
C VAL A 90 2.38 5.67 -18.38
N VAL A 91 2.41 5.31 -19.67
CA VAL A 91 1.86 4.03 -20.14
C VAL A 91 2.62 2.85 -19.54
N GLU A 92 3.94 2.91 -19.52
CA GLU A 92 4.80 1.86 -18.95
C GLU A 92 4.51 1.69 -17.45
N LEU A 93 4.46 2.78 -16.68
CA LEU A 93 4.14 2.72 -15.24
C LEU A 93 2.76 2.13 -14.95
N VAL A 94 1.73 2.54 -15.68
CA VAL A 94 0.36 2.02 -15.49
C VAL A 94 0.29 0.53 -15.88
N ALA A 95 0.93 0.15 -16.99
CA ALA A 95 0.93 -1.22 -17.46
C ALA A 95 1.69 -2.18 -16.51
N GLU A 96 2.79 -1.73 -15.89
CA GLU A 96 3.55 -2.53 -14.90
C GLU A 96 2.74 -2.82 -13.62
N HIS A 97 1.76 -1.98 -13.30
CA HIS A 97 0.85 -2.19 -12.16
C HIS A 97 -0.48 -2.86 -12.55
N THR A 98 -0.68 -3.18 -13.83
CA THR A 98 -1.93 -3.77 -14.33
C THR A 98 -1.90 -5.31 -14.23
N GLU A 99 -2.91 -5.89 -13.61
CA GLU A 99 -3.11 -7.32 -13.45
C GLU A 99 -3.84 -7.99 -14.62
N ASP A 100 -3.41 -9.21 -14.93
CA ASP A 100 -4.14 -10.11 -15.83
C ASP A 100 -5.34 -10.77 -15.12
N LYS A 101 -6.53 -10.17 -15.25
CA LYS A 101 -7.79 -10.65 -14.65
C LYS A 101 -8.26 -12.03 -15.17
N THR A 102 -7.61 -12.62 -16.18
CA THR A 102 -7.91 -14.00 -16.60
C THR A 102 -7.35 -15.05 -15.64
N LYS A 103 -6.40 -14.68 -14.78
CA LYS A 103 -5.75 -15.56 -13.80
C LYS A 103 -6.47 -15.57 -12.45
N SER A 104 -6.26 -16.64 -11.68
CA SER A 104 -6.80 -16.72 -10.32
C SER A 104 -6.21 -15.65 -9.40
N TRP A 105 -6.91 -15.33 -8.31
CA TRP A 105 -6.43 -14.36 -7.33
C TRP A 105 -5.03 -14.72 -6.81
N ASP A 106 -4.81 -15.99 -6.45
CA ASP A 106 -3.52 -16.46 -5.94
C ASP A 106 -2.40 -16.32 -6.98
N GLN A 107 -2.70 -16.58 -8.26
CA GLN A 107 -1.72 -16.45 -9.35
C GLN A 107 -1.36 -14.99 -9.60
N ARG A 108 -2.35 -14.09 -9.63
CA ARG A 108 -2.11 -12.65 -9.79
C ARG A 108 -1.25 -12.09 -8.67
N LYS A 109 -1.59 -12.39 -7.41
CA LYS A 109 -0.86 -11.86 -6.25
C LYS A 109 0.57 -12.38 -6.14
N LYS A 110 0.80 -13.67 -6.43
CA LYS A 110 2.16 -14.23 -6.50
C LYS A 110 2.99 -13.62 -7.62
N TYR A 111 2.37 -13.35 -8.78
CA TYR A 111 3.06 -12.69 -9.89
C TYR A 111 3.43 -11.25 -9.52
N GLU A 112 2.49 -10.48 -8.99
CA GLU A 112 2.70 -9.09 -8.53
C GLU A 112 3.88 -9.01 -7.54
N ILE A 113 3.89 -9.84 -6.50
CA ILE A 113 4.99 -9.87 -5.51
C ILE A 113 6.35 -10.14 -6.19
N LYS A 114 6.42 -11.14 -7.09
CA LYS A 114 7.66 -11.50 -7.76
C LYS A 114 8.18 -10.39 -8.68
N GLU A 115 7.29 -9.75 -9.44
CA GLU A 115 7.70 -8.64 -10.31
C GLU A 115 8.17 -7.45 -9.47
N LEU A 116 7.52 -7.21 -8.32
CA LEU A 116 7.85 -6.11 -7.42
C LEU A 116 9.28 -6.21 -6.85
N GLU A 117 9.78 -7.43 -6.59
CA GLU A 117 11.15 -7.66 -6.11
C GLU A 117 12.22 -7.07 -7.06
N GLN A 118 11.94 -7.05 -8.37
CA GLN A 118 12.84 -6.55 -9.41
C GLN A 118 12.42 -5.19 -9.98
N ALA A 119 11.30 -4.64 -9.50
CA ALA A 119 10.72 -3.42 -10.03
C ALA A 119 11.56 -2.19 -9.67
N SER A 120 11.46 -1.16 -10.51
CA SER A 120 12.09 0.12 -10.23
C SER A 120 11.49 0.80 -8.98
N LYS A 121 12.25 1.71 -8.34
CA LYS A 121 11.74 2.51 -7.21
C LYS A 121 10.40 3.19 -7.55
N ARG A 122 10.24 3.69 -8.78
CA ARG A 122 9.01 4.39 -9.23
C ARG A 122 7.79 3.47 -9.21
N VAL A 123 7.95 2.23 -9.67
CA VAL A 123 6.87 1.23 -9.69
C VAL A 123 6.57 0.76 -8.27
N LYS A 124 7.59 0.54 -7.45
CA LYS A 124 7.41 0.24 -6.02
C LYS A 124 6.66 1.35 -5.28
N MET A 125 6.97 2.62 -5.57
CA MET A 125 6.23 3.77 -5.03
C MET A 125 4.77 3.79 -5.49
N LEU A 126 4.49 3.48 -6.77
CA LEU A 126 3.12 3.38 -7.29
C LEU A 126 2.32 2.32 -6.55
N VAL A 127 2.88 1.11 -6.43
CA VAL A 127 2.26 -0.02 -5.73
C VAL A 127 2.03 0.34 -4.27
N MET A 128 3.04 0.85 -3.57
CA MET A 128 2.93 1.22 -2.15
C MET A 128 1.85 2.29 -1.93
N ALA A 129 1.75 3.30 -2.81
CA ALA A 129 0.73 4.34 -2.70
C ALA A 129 -0.70 3.79 -2.88
N ASP A 130 -0.91 2.94 -3.89
CA ASP A 130 -2.16 2.20 -4.10
C ASP A 130 -2.51 1.39 -2.83
N LYS A 131 -1.57 0.56 -2.35
CA LYS A 131 -1.82 -0.33 -1.20
C LYS A 131 -2.05 0.42 0.09
N VAL A 132 -1.40 1.56 0.32
CA VAL A 132 -1.68 2.41 1.49
C VAL A 132 -3.08 3.02 1.40
N SER A 133 -3.51 3.53 0.25
CA SER A 133 -4.89 4.02 0.09
C SER A 133 -5.92 2.90 0.34
N ASN A 134 -5.64 1.69 -0.14
CA ASN A 134 -6.47 0.52 0.13
C ASN A 134 -6.50 0.15 1.61
N LEU A 135 -5.35 0.05 2.27
CA LEU A 135 -5.25 -0.25 3.70
C LEU A 135 -5.92 0.80 4.59
N ARG A 136 -5.82 2.09 4.27
CA ARG A 136 -6.54 3.16 4.99
C ARG A 136 -8.04 2.96 4.94
N ASN A 137 -8.59 2.69 3.75
CA ASN A 137 -10.01 2.42 3.60
C ASN A 137 -10.40 1.12 4.33
N MET A 138 -9.59 0.06 4.21
CA MET A 138 -9.82 -1.21 4.91
C MET A 138 -9.84 -1.03 6.43
N PHE A 139 -8.91 -0.24 6.98
CA PHE A 139 -8.84 0.05 8.41
C PHE A 139 -10.11 0.74 8.90
N LEU A 140 -10.58 1.77 8.19
CA LEU A 140 -11.81 2.49 8.53
C LEU A 140 -13.04 1.56 8.52
N ASP A 141 -13.21 0.79 7.45
CA ASP A 141 -14.32 -0.17 7.34
C ASP A 141 -14.23 -1.26 8.44
N TYR A 142 -13.02 -1.74 8.75
CA TYR A 142 -12.79 -2.75 9.78
C TYR A 142 -13.09 -2.21 11.19
N CYS A 143 -12.74 -0.96 11.50
CA CYS A 143 -13.10 -0.34 12.77
C CYS A 143 -14.62 -0.22 12.97
N GLU A 144 -15.39 -0.06 11.89
CA GLU A 144 -16.85 0.04 11.96
C GLU A 144 -17.54 -1.34 12.03
N LEU A 145 -17.06 -2.31 11.24
CA LEU A 145 -17.77 -3.57 10.98
C LEU A 145 -17.14 -4.80 11.65
N GLY A 146 -15.91 -4.68 12.16
CA GLY A 146 -15.15 -5.81 12.68
C GLY A 146 -15.01 -6.93 11.64
N ASP A 147 -15.19 -8.18 12.08
CA ASP A 147 -14.98 -9.34 11.20
C ASP A 147 -16.03 -9.50 10.08
N GLU A 148 -17.19 -8.84 10.17
CA GLU A 148 -18.19 -8.85 9.10
C GLU A 148 -17.66 -8.22 7.81
N PHE A 149 -16.69 -7.30 7.93
CA PHE A 149 -15.99 -6.66 6.82
C PHE A 149 -15.43 -7.67 5.81
N TRP A 150 -14.90 -8.80 6.29
CA TRP A 150 -14.23 -9.80 5.44
C TRP A 150 -15.17 -10.49 4.47
N SER A 151 -16.49 -10.48 4.74
CA SER A 151 -17.51 -10.99 3.81
C SER A 151 -17.56 -10.22 2.48
N ARG A 152 -17.02 -8.99 2.45
CA ARG A 152 -16.92 -8.18 1.22
C ARG A 152 -15.83 -8.69 0.26
N PHE A 153 -14.92 -9.57 0.68
CA PHE A 153 -13.78 -10.00 -0.14
C PHE A 153 -13.99 -11.41 -0.71
N ASN A 154 -13.48 -11.62 -1.92
CA ASN A 154 -13.50 -12.96 -2.54
C ASN A 154 -12.45 -13.89 -1.92
N ALA A 155 -11.40 -13.33 -1.33
CA ALA A 155 -10.34 -14.06 -0.63
C ALA A 155 -10.49 -13.86 0.89
N PRO A 156 -10.29 -14.90 1.71
CA PRO A 156 -10.41 -14.82 3.16
C PRO A 156 -9.34 -13.92 3.78
N LYS A 157 -9.59 -13.45 5.01
CA LYS A 157 -8.67 -12.59 5.79
C LYS A 157 -7.24 -13.12 5.82
N THR A 158 -7.05 -14.43 5.98
CA THR A 158 -5.72 -15.08 6.01
C THR A 158 -4.94 -14.92 4.71
N LYS A 159 -5.62 -15.01 3.55
CA LYS A 159 -4.98 -14.75 2.25
C LYS A 159 -4.66 -13.27 2.05
N GLN A 160 -5.53 -12.38 2.52
CA GLN A 160 -5.28 -10.94 2.49
C GLN A 160 -4.06 -10.58 3.35
N ALA A 161 -3.99 -11.11 4.58
CA ALA A 161 -2.86 -10.93 5.49
C ALA A 161 -1.55 -11.42 4.85
N TRP A 162 -1.54 -12.65 4.31
CA TRP A 162 -0.39 -13.18 3.57
C TRP A 162 0.05 -12.25 2.44
N TYR A 163 -0.88 -11.75 1.63
CA TYR A 163 -0.55 -10.89 0.49
C TYR A 163 0.06 -9.56 0.92
N TYR A 164 -0.53 -8.87 1.90
CA TYR A 164 0.02 -7.60 2.39
C TYR A 164 1.34 -7.79 3.14
N SER A 165 1.52 -8.89 3.90
CA SER A 165 2.82 -9.24 4.51
C SER A 165 3.91 -9.37 3.44
N LYS A 166 3.66 -10.14 2.37
CA LYS A 166 4.66 -10.32 1.30
C LYS A 166 4.89 -9.07 0.45
N LEU A 167 3.89 -8.19 0.33
CA LEU A 167 4.09 -6.88 -0.28
C LEU A 167 5.00 -5.98 0.57
N ILE A 168 4.81 -5.95 1.89
CA ILE A 168 5.67 -5.21 2.81
C ILE A 168 7.11 -5.70 2.67
N ASP A 169 7.31 -7.03 2.68
CA ASP A 169 8.63 -7.64 2.46
C ASP A 169 9.26 -7.19 1.12
N ALA A 170 8.49 -7.20 0.03
CA ALA A 170 8.98 -6.82 -1.30
C ALA A 170 9.27 -5.30 -1.46
N LEU A 171 8.71 -4.48 -0.57
CA LEU A 171 8.87 -3.01 -0.54
C LEU A 171 9.86 -2.54 0.53
N VAL A 172 10.52 -3.46 1.25
CA VAL A 172 11.38 -3.15 2.41
C VAL A 172 12.51 -2.19 2.09
N ASP A 173 13.01 -2.17 0.86
CA ASP A 173 14.04 -1.23 0.40
C ASP A 173 13.55 0.23 0.39
N LEU A 174 12.24 0.48 0.35
CA LEU A 174 11.69 1.83 0.45
C LEU A 174 11.79 2.42 1.87
N GLN A 175 12.08 1.62 2.89
CA GLN A 175 12.14 2.09 4.28
C GLN A 175 13.33 3.01 4.57
N VAL A 176 14.36 2.99 3.72
CA VAL A 176 15.63 3.71 3.97
C VAL A 176 15.72 5.07 3.28
N PHE A 177 14.81 5.39 2.35
CA PHE A 177 14.83 6.68 1.67
C PHE A 177 13.94 7.70 2.38
N ASP A 178 14.46 8.92 2.57
CA ASP A 178 13.75 10.01 3.27
C ASP A 178 12.38 10.34 2.66
N ASP A 179 12.22 10.16 1.34
CA ASP A 179 10.99 10.44 0.61
C ASP A 179 9.94 9.33 0.76
N THR A 180 10.32 8.07 0.98
CA THR A 180 9.39 6.93 1.03
C THR A 180 9.23 6.30 2.42
N ALA A 181 10.20 6.47 3.32
CA ALA A 181 10.24 5.78 4.60
C ALA A 181 8.97 6.00 5.45
N LYS A 182 8.46 7.23 5.48
CA LYS A 182 7.24 7.55 6.26
C LYS A 182 6.04 6.74 5.77
N THR A 183 5.84 6.68 4.45
CA THR A 183 4.73 5.94 3.83
C THR A 183 4.89 4.43 4.00
N TYR A 184 6.13 3.93 3.93
CA TYR A 184 6.43 2.52 4.20
C TYR A 184 6.03 2.13 5.62
N TRP A 185 6.47 2.90 6.63
CA TRP A 185 6.11 2.61 8.03
C TRP A 185 4.61 2.78 8.30
N GLU A 186 3.94 3.72 7.63
CA GLU A 186 2.48 3.82 7.68
C GLU A 186 1.81 2.55 7.14
N MET A 187 2.31 1.99 6.04
CA MET A 187 1.81 0.72 5.49
C MET A 187 1.96 -0.43 6.50
N VAL A 188 3.11 -0.53 7.17
CA VAL A 188 3.39 -1.52 8.21
C VAL A 188 2.43 -1.37 9.40
N ASP A 189 2.21 -0.13 9.84
CA ASP A 189 1.33 0.19 10.96
C ASP A 189 -0.13 -0.18 10.66
N LEU A 190 -0.64 0.23 9.49
CA LEU A 190 -1.98 -0.13 9.03
C LEU A 190 -2.15 -1.64 8.89
N TYR A 191 -1.14 -2.33 8.38
CA TYR A 191 -1.14 -3.79 8.32
C TYR A 191 -1.30 -4.41 9.71
N LYS A 192 -0.48 -3.97 10.67
CA LYS A 192 -0.54 -4.45 12.06
C LYS A 192 -1.91 -4.15 12.69
N ASP A 193 -2.44 -2.96 12.47
CA ASP A 193 -3.75 -2.56 13.02
C ASP A 193 -4.92 -3.41 12.48
N ILE A 194 -4.81 -3.95 11.26
CA ILE A 194 -5.87 -4.75 10.62
C ILE A 194 -5.68 -6.26 10.87
N PHE A 195 -4.45 -6.75 10.77
CA PHE A 195 -4.13 -8.18 10.64
C PHE A 195 -3.43 -8.78 11.85
N VAL A 196 -2.99 -7.97 12.80
CA VAL A 196 -2.21 -8.43 13.96
C VAL A 196 -2.96 -8.19 15.26
N THR A 197 -3.06 -9.23 16.07
CA THR A 197 -3.61 -9.13 17.43
C THR A 197 -2.47 -9.07 18.43
N PHE A 198 -2.42 -7.99 19.22
CA PHE A 198 -1.47 -7.86 20.32
C PHE A 198 -2.09 -8.33 21.63
N ILE A 199 -1.35 -9.14 22.38
CA ILE A 199 -1.78 -9.65 23.68
C ILE A 199 -0.67 -9.40 24.69
N TYR A 200 -1.02 -8.97 25.90
CA TYR A 200 -0.07 -8.71 26.97
C TYR A 200 -0.34 -9.59 28.19
N ASP A 201 0.68 -10.35 28.59
CA ASP A 201 0.75 -11.03 29.87
C ASP A 201 1.43 -10.10 30.90
N GLN A 202 0.64 -9.64 31.86
CA GLN A 202 1.11 -8.73 32.91
C GLN A 202 1.98 -9.43 33.96
N GLU A 203 1.80 -10.72 34.18
CA GLU A 203 2.53 -11.47 35.21
C GLU A 203 3.93 -11.81 34.71
N GLU A 204 4.01 -12.41 33.52
CA GLU A 204 5.27 -12.85 32.91
C GLU A 204 5.99 -11.73 32.14
N LYS A 205 5.33 -10.59 31.96
CA LYS A 205 5.82 -9.44 31.18
C LYS A 205 6.17 -9.86 29.74
N ILE A 206 5.20 -10.46 29.06
CA ILE A 206 5.32 -10.91 27.66
C ILE A 206 4.30 -10.18 26.79
N ILE A 207 4.75 -9.64 25.66
CA ILE A 207 3.88 -9.16 24.58
C ILE A 207 3.87 -10.26 23.51
N TYR A 208 2.69 -10.66 23.07
CA TYR A 208 2.49 -11.54 21.93
C TYR A 208 2.00 -10.73 20.73
N GLN A 209 2.54 -11.05 19.56
CA GLN A 209 2.11 -10.54 18.27
C GLN A 209 1.57 -11.72 17.47
N LEU A 210 0.24 -11.81 17.31
CA LEU A 210 -0.39 -12.88 16.55
C LEU A 210 -0.83 -12.38 15.19
N ASP A 211 -0.14 -12.81 14.14
CA ASP A 211 -0.48 -12.45 12.77
C ASP A 211 -1.56 -13.38 12.21
N THR A 212 -2.55 -12.83 11.53
CA THR A 212 -3.59 -13.59 10.86
C THR A 212 -3.04 -14.55 9.79
N CYS A 213 -1.85 -14.30 9.24
CA CYS A 213 -1.18 -15.22 8.32
C CYS A 213 -0.48 -16.41 9.02
N GLY A 214 -0.38 -16.38 10.35
CA GLY A 214 0.24 -17.43 11.19
C GLY A 214 1.69 -17.14 11.60
N GLU A 215 2.27 -16.02 11.19
CA GLU A 215 3.60 -15.56 11.62
C GLU A 215 3.51 -14.93 13.02
N ASN A 216 3.53 -15.78 14.05
CA ASN A 216 3.34 -15.37 15.44
C ASN A 216 4.67 -15.20 16.19
N TYR A 217 4.73 -14.19 17.05
CA TYR A 217 5.92 -13.86 17.83
C TYR A 217 5.57 -13.49 19.27
N TYR A 218 6.58 -13.54 20.15
CA TYR A 218 6.53 -12.94 21.48
C TYR A 218 7.79 -12.11 21.75
N LEU A 219 7.66 -11.16 22.66
CA LEU A 219 8.74 -10.39 23.24
C LEU A 219 8.56 -10.42 24.75
N GLN A 220 9.53 -10.95 25.48
CA GLN A 220 9.55 -10.91 26.93
C GLN A 220 10.41 -9.74 27.42
N LYS A 221 10.04 -9.12 28.54
CA LYS A 221 10.82 -8.05 29.13
C LYS A 221 12.25 -8.51 29.44
N GLY A 222 13.22 -7.89 28.78
CA GLY A 222 14.64 -8.23 28.87
C GLY A 222 15.20 -8.80 27.57
N ASP A 223 14.34 -9.24 26.66
CA ASP A 223 14.72 -9.64 25.31
C ASP A 223 15.16 -8.42 24.50
N THR A 224 16.09 -8.64 23.57
CA THR A 224 16.56 -7.64 22.62
C THR A 224 15.90 -7.76 21.24
N GLN A 225 15.12 -8.81 21.02
CA GLN A 225 14.47 -9.12 19.75
C GLN A 225 13.21 -9.98 19.98
N TRP A 226 12.32 -9.97 18.99
CA TRP A 226 11.14 -10.83 18.97
C TRP A 226 11.51 -12.29 18.67
N HIS A 227 10.78 -13.22 19.28
CA HIS A 227 10.99 -14.66 19.16
C HIS A 227 9.76 -15.33 18.53
N PRO A 228 9.92 -16.30 17.61
CA PRO A 228 8.79 -17.07 17.07
C PRO A 228 7.96 -17.75 18.17
N PHE A 229 6.64 -17.83 17.99
CA PHE A 229 5.70 -18.38 18.96
C PHE A 229 4.71 -19.36 18.33
N ASP A 230 4.67 -20.60 18.83
CA ASP A 230 3.68 -21.63 18.46
C ASP A 230 2.93 -22.20 19.68
N GLY A 231 3.13 -21.58 20.85
CA GLY A 231 2.64 -22.05 22.13
C GLY A 231 1.20 -21.63 22.44
N LYS A 232 0.79 -21.91 23.69
CA LYS A 232 -0.49 -21.44 24.24
C LYS A 232 -0.29 -20.15 25.01
N ILE A 233 -1.21 -19.22 24.83
CA ILE A 233 -1.26 -17.97 25.59
C ILE A 233 -1.97 -18.24 26.92
N ALA A 234 -1.46 -17.64 27.99
CA ALA A 234 -2.04 -17.77 29.30
C ALA A 234 -3.46 -17.16 29.35
N PRO A 235 -4.45 -17.81 30.00
CA PRO A 235 -5.84 -17.33 30.00
C PRO A 235 -6.05 -15.94 30.62
N HIS A 236 -5.12 -15.47 31.46
CA HIS A 236 -5.17 -14.15 32.10
C HIS A 236 -4.61 -13.02 31.24
N SER A 237 -4.03 -13.33 30.08
CA SER A 237 -3.46 -12.33 29.18
C SER A 237 -4.55 -11.50 28.50
N LEU A 238 -4.26 -10.22 28.26
CA LEU A 238 -5.24 -9.25 27.75
C LEU A 238 -4.91 -8.83 26.32
N VAL A 239 -5.92 -8.80 25.44
CA VAL A 239 -5.78 -8.16 24.13
C VAL A 239 -5.59 -6.65 24.36
N ILE A 240 -4.57 -6.08 23.73
CA ILE A 240 -4.23 -4.65 23.86
C ILE A 240 -4.12 -4.00 22.48
N PRO A 241 -4.34 -2.67 22.35
CA PRO A 241 -4.06 -1.95 21.12
C PRO A 241 -2.57 -2.02 20.75
N ARG A 242 -2.25 -1.93 19.46
CA ARG A 242 -0.86 -1.84 18.97
C ARG A 242 -0.07 -0.72 19.66
N SER A 243 -0.67 0.46 19.80
CA SER A 243 -0.03 1.61 20.45
C SER A 243 0.36 1.34 21.91
N GLU A 244 -0.40 0.51 22.62
CA GLU A 244 -0.04 0.07 23.98
C GLU A 244 1.10 -0.94 23.94
N ALA A 245 1.09 -1.87 22.99
CA ALA A 245 2.16 -2.87 22.82
C ALA A 245 3.50 -2.19 22.49
N GLU A 246 3.51 -1.26 21.54
CA GLU A 246 4.70 -0.48 21.16
C GLU A 246 5.21 0.38 22.33
N ARG A 247 4.29 0.98 23.11
CA ARG A 247 4.68 1.71 24.33
C ARG A 247 5.35 0.80 25.36
N LEU A 248 4.85 -0.42 25.55
CA LEU A 248 5.45 -1.39 26.47
C LEU A 248 6.84 -1.82 25.96
N GLU A 249 6.96 -2.13 24.68
CA GLU A 249 8.21 -2.48 24.00
C GLU A 249 9.27 -1.37 24.15
N ASP A 250 8.94 -0.12 23.80
CA ASP A 250 9.84 1.03 23.93
C ASP A 250 10.33 1.23 25.37
N ASN A 251 9.42 1.11 26.34
CA ASN A 251 9.75 1.21 27.76
C ASN A 251 10.70 0.11 28.24
N TRP A 252 10.65 -1.08 27.63
CA TRP A 252 11.57 -2.15 27.95
C TRP A 252 12.96 -1.87 27.37
N TYR A 253 13.06 -1.45 26.10
CA TYR A 253 14.35 -1.12 25.49
C TYR A 253 15.07 0.07 26.13
N LEU A 254 14.34 1.13 26.49
CA LEU A 254 14.92 2.31 27.14
C LEU A 254 15.65 1.99 28.45
N LYS A 255 15.32 0.86 29.09
CA LYS A 255 15.94 0.41 30.34
C LYS A 255 17.19 -0.47 30.14
N TYR A 256 17.38 -1.07 28.96
CA TYR A 256 18.41 -2.10 28.74
C TYR A 256 19.41 -1.81 27.60
N GLY A 257 19.26 -0.71 26.86
CA GLY A 257 20.17 -0.33 25.78
C GLY A 257 19.49 -0.36 24.40
N LYS A 258 19.97 0.47 23.48
CA LYS A 258 19.30 0.80 22.20
C LYS A 258 18.93 -0.43 21.36
N ARG A 259 17.78 -0.30 20.67
CA ARG A 259 17.31 -1.09 19.54
C ARG A 259 18.44 -1.34 18.52
N GLU A 260 18.87 -2.59 18.36
CA GLU A 260 19.47 -3.04 17.10
C GLU A 260 18.32 -3.19 16.11
N ARG A 261 18.15 -2.22 15.21
CA ARG A 261 17.27 -2.42 14.06
C ARG A 261 17.96 -3.46 13.20
N GLY A 262 17.43 -4.68 13.17
CA GLY A 262 17.89 -5.75 12.29
C GLY A 262 17.98 -5.23 10.86
N GLU A 263 19.14 -5.52 10.26
CA GLU A 263 19.49 -5.30 8.85
C GLU A 263 18.54 -6.02 7.90
#